data_AF-A0AAJ2ADU4-F1
#
_entry.id   AF-A0AAJ2ADU4-F1
#
_cell.length_a   1.000
_cell.length_b   1.000
_cell.length_c   1.000
_cell.angle_alpha   90.00
_cell.angle_beta   90.00
_cell.angle_gamma   90.00
#
_symmetry.space_group_name_H-M   'P 1'
#
loop_
_entity.id
_entity.type
_entity.pdbx_description
1 polymer ?
#
loop_
_entity_poly.entity_id
_entity_poly.type
_entity_poly.pdbx_seq_one_letter_code
_entity_poly.pdbx_strand_id
1 'polypeptide(L)'
;MTESLLFAPHDLPVRWRHERIFTFVDTTFSAFLPLWQRWRDDEARCERLHVVAIAQPNALNEPPSADDPSPLAAELARAWPMRVPGVHRLEFDDGRVVLTLAIGDDVHEMLAKLWLRADAFHLDAPDDPRKLCKTLARFAGDGATVCANASPAHRPTLRRALASSGFDCSPDATDAPLVACFAPRWRVRRHEPPLRCDASAREAIVIGAGLAGCAVSSRLAARGWHITLIDRHAVSARDASGNPAGVFHPIVWRDDSVAARLTRAAFLYALRRWRALEDANHELHRSGAGLLQIADTAEDADALAAAIARFAYPSDYVQAMTRADASRIAGVDVARGGWFFPRGGAISPAAVCAAQIDDASARITARMNTEVTRIEHDGRIWRAFDASGGEIASAPVIVLANAHDAARLAGLYGEPTRSVRGQLTVLDSCALDPLRMPVIGEGYAVPLGAGGTLVGATYDIDDPDRAIREAGHRENIGRVAGMLPDLALMPGTVRAGRVAFRCVTSDRMPVIGQLADEHAARRDARELSGAWPLDLPRIPGLYGAFAFGSRGLVWATLAAELIASLVEGEPWPIERELAEAIDPARFLLKALRHGEISPASCG
;
A
#
# COMPACT_ATOMS: atom_id res chain seq x y z
N MET A 1 -6.54 9.65 32.07
CA MET A 1 -5.35 10.52 31.86
C MET A 1 -5.82 11.96 31.88
N THR A 2 -5.22 12.85 32.66
CA THR A 2 -5.57 14.28 32.60
C THR A 2 -4.96 14.89 31.34
N GLU A 3 -5.68 15.74 30.62
CA GLU A 3 -5.19 16.41 29.40
C GLU A 3 -3.83 17.12 29.61
N SER A 4 -3.60 17.63 30.82
CA SER A 4 -2.35 18.26 31.21
C SER A 4 -1.13 17.34 31.13
N LEU A 5 -1.28 16.02 31.38
CA LEU A 5 -0.17 15.06 31.33
C LEU A 5 0.15 14.58 29.91
N LEU A 6 -0.78 14.73 28.97
CA LEU A 6 -0.54 14.39 27.57
C LEU A 6 0.05 15.58 26.79
N PHE A 7 -0.49 16.80 26.97
CA PHE A 7 -0.13 17.93 26.11
C PHE A 7 1.06 18.74 26.60
N ALA A 8 1.15 19.03 27.90
CA ALA A 8 2.19 19.91 28.45
C ALA A 8 3.63 19.37 28.23
N PRO A 9 3.91 18.06 28.38
CA PRO A 9 5.25 17.51 28.08
C PRO A 9 5.71 17.68 26.63
N HIS A 10 4.77 17.91 25.72
CA HIS A 10 5.02 18.04 24.29
C HIS A 10 4.87 19.49 23.80
N ASP A 11 4.62 20.43 24.71
CA ASP A 11 4.37 21.85 24.43
C ASP A 11 3.27 22.04 23.36
N LEU A 12 2.21 21.23 23.47
CA LEU A 12 1.04 21.31 22.60
C LEU A 12 0.00 22.27 23.20
N PRO A 13 -0.58 23.16 22.38
CA PRO A 13 -0.57 23.12 20.91
C PRO A 13 0.59 23.89 20.26
N VAL A 14 1.42 24.63 21.00
CA VAL A 14 2.38 25.57 20.41
C VAL A 14 3.27 24.94 19.33
N ARG A 15 3.79 23.74 19.56
CA ARG A 15 4.71 23.07 18.63
C ARG A 15 4.11 22.59 17.32
N TRP A 16 2.81 22.37 17.22
CA TRP A 16 2.20 21.93 15.96
C TRP A 16 1.64 23.09 15.14
N ARG A 17 1.70 24.33 15.64
CA ARG A 17 1.01 25.44 15.01
C ARG A 17 1.70 25.85 13.72
N HIS A 18 0.91 26.01 12.67
CA HIS A 18 1.37 26.35 11.31
C HIS A 18 2.36 25.34 10.69
N GLU A 19 2.58 24.20 11.35
CA GLU A 19 3.34 23.12 10.75
C GLU A 19 2.50 22.43 9.68
N ARG A 20 3.15 21.90 8.65
CA ARG A 20 2.44 21.12 7.63
C ARG A 20 2.02 19.77 8.20
N ILE A 21 2.97 19.07 8.83
CA ILE A 21 2.78 17.72 9.32
C ILE A 21 3.28 17.68 10.76
N PHE A 22 2.46 17.14 11.66
CA PHE A 22 2.89 16.82 13.01
C PHE A 22 2.66 15.32 13.25
N THR A 23 3.72 14.59 13.60
CA THR A 23 3.66 13.15 13.83
C THR A 23 3.86 12.83 15.32
N PHE A 24 2.83 12.25 15.92
CA PHE A 24 2.79 11.80 17.30
C PHE A 24 2.84 10.27 17.36
N VAL A 25 3.79 9.70 18.10
CA VAL A 25 3.90 8.24 18.30
C VAL A 25 3.38 7.90 19.69
N ASP A 26 2.43 6.98 19.76
CA ASP A 26 1.79 6.55 21.02
C ASP A 26 1.89 5.03 21.20
N THR A 27 2.58 4.57 22.24
CA THR A 27 2.62 3.12 22.57
C THR A 27 1.63 2.73 23.67
N THR A 28 0.91 3.68 24.26
CA THR A 28 -0.07 3.41 25.33
C THR A 28 -1.50 3.31 24.79
N PHE A 29 -1.68 3.71 23.52
CA PHE A 29 -2.94 3.69 22.79
C PHE A 29 -4.06 4.51 23.42
N SER A 30 -3.70 5.62 24.05
CA SER A 30 -4.60 6.50 24.79
C SER A 30 -4.64 7.94 24.27
N ALA A 31 -3.74 8.32 23.36
CA ALA A 31 -3.55 9.71 22.96
C ALA A 31 -4.44 10.16 21.79
N PHE A 32 -4.98 9.24 20.98
CA PHE A 32 -5.57 9.59 19.68
C PHE A 32 -6.78 10.54 19.77
N LEU A 33 -7.83 10.18 20.52
CA LEU A 33 -9.03 11.02 20.62
C LEU A 33 -8.75 12.40 21.27
N PRO A 34 -7.99 12.49 22.38
CA PRO A 34 -7.60 13.79 22.93
C PRO A 34 -6.81 14.65 21.93
N LEU A 35 -5.84 14.06 21.21
CA LEU A 35 -5.07 14.78 20.19
C LEU A 35 -5.95 15.27 19.05
N TRP A 36 -6.89 14.42 18.60
CA TRP A 36 -7.83 14.78 17.54
C TRP A 36 -8.74 15.92 17.95
N GLN A 37 -9.34 15.85 19.14
CA GLN A 37 -10.18 16.93 19.69
C GLN A 37 -9.36 18.22 19.80
N ARG A 38 -8.17 18.15 20.41
CA ARG A 38 -7.29 19.31 20.57
C ARG A 38 -6.86 19.92 19.23
N TRP A 39 -6.69 19.09 18.20
CA TRP A 39 -6.39 19.53 16.85
C TRP A 39 -7.57 20.29 16.25
N ARG A 40 -8.80 19.76 16.34
CA ARG A 40 -9.99 20.45 15.82
C ARG A 40 -10.23 21.80 16.50
N ASP A 41 -9.93 21.90 17.78
CA ASP A 41 -10.13 23.10 18.59
C ASP A 41 -9.06 24.20 18.36
N ASP A 42 -7.94 23.89 17.71
CA ASP A 42 -6.87 24.86 17.44
C ASP A 42 -7.00 25.44 16.02
N GLU A 43 -7.29 26.73 15.90
CA GLU A 43 -7.37 27.40 14.60
C GLU A 43 -6.02 27.45 13.89
N ALA A 44 -4.93 27.49 14.65
CA ALA A 44 -3.56 27.52 14.15
C ALA A 44 -2.96 26.12 13.95
N ARG A 45 -3.75 25.05 14.07
CA ARG A 45 -3.32 23.64 13.96
C ARG A 45 -2.48 23.35 12.73
N CYS A 46 -1.69 22.27 12.81
CA CYS A 46 -0.98 21.76 11.65
C CYS A 46 -1.93 21.37 10.49
N GLU A 47 -1.44 21.41 9.25
CA GLU A 47 -2.26 21.01 8.09
C GLU A 47 -2.73 19.56 8.23
N ARG A 48 -1.83 18.66 8.68
CA ARG A 48 -2.09 17.24 8.89
C ARG A 48 -1.47 16.70 10.17
N LEU A 49 -2.29 16.05 10.99
CA LEU A 49 -1.87 15.33 12.20
C LEU A 49 -1.77 13.83 11.90
N HIS A 50 -0.60 13.25 12.10
CA HIS A 50 -0.40 11.80 12.11
C HIS A 50 -0.24 11.30 13.54
N VAL A 51 -1.06 10.34 13.93
CA VAL A 51 -0.89 9.58 15.17
C VAL A 51 -0.52 8.15 14.80
N VAL A 52 0.66 7.72 15.19
CA VAL A 52 1.16 6.36 14.98
C VAL A 52 1.07 5.62 16.28
N ALA A 53 0.11 4.71 16.37
CA ALA A 53 -0.19 3.99 17.59
C ALA A 53 0.19 2.52 17.46
N ILE A 54 0.80 1.96 18.50
CA ILE A 54 1.26 0.57 18.49
C ILE A 54 0.51 -0.21 19.57
N ALA A 55 -0.07 -1.34 19.20
CA ALA A 55 -0.90 -2.12 20.11
C ALA A 55 -0.84 -3.63 19.81
N GLN A 56 -1.29 -4.42 20.78
CA GLN A 56 -1.46 -5.86 20.64
C GLN A 56 -2.77 -6.21 19.89
N PRO A 57 -2.89 -7.42 19.30
CA PRO A 57 -4.07 -7.79 18.52
C PRO A 57 -5.41 -7.77 19.28
N ASN A 58 -5.40 -7.91 20.61
CA ASN A 58 -6.59 -7.79 21.45
C ASN A 58 -7.14 -6.35 21.51
N ALA A 59 -6.29 -5.34 21.31
CA ALA A 59 -6.72 -3.94 21.28
C ALA A 59 -7.65 -3.63 20.09
N LEU A 60 -7.66 -4.48 19.05
CA LEU A 60 -8.59 -4.34 17.93
C LEU A 60 -9.97 -4.97 18.19
N ASN A 61 -10.18 -5.69 19.30
CA ASN A 61 -11.48 -6.31 19.60
C ASN A 61 -12.60 -5.27 19.69
N GLU A 62 -12.29 -4.12 20.27
CA GLU A 62 -13.21 -2.99 20.45
C GLU A 62 -12.44 -1.70 20.15
N PRO A 63 -13.08 -0.68 19.58
CA PRO A 63 -12.47 0.64 19.49
C PRO A 63 -12.18 1.18 20.90
N PRO A 64 -11.12 1.97 21.11
CA PRO A 64 -10.71 2.52 22.42
C PRO A 64 -11.72 3.51 23.00
N SER A 65 -12.85 3.68 22.32
CA SER A 65 -13.88 4.67 22.54
C SER A 65 -15.25 4.03 22.74
N ALA A 66 -15.32 2.73 23.03
CA ALA A 66 -16.58 2.01 23.20
C ALA A 66 -17.50 2.64 24.27
N ASP A 67 -16.91 3.24 25.32
CA ASP A 67 -17.61 3.92 26.40
C ASP A 67 -17.63 5.45 26.28
N ASP A 68 -17.01 6.03 25.23
CA ASP A 68 -16.98 7.48 24.98
C ASP A 68 -18.12 7.87 24.02
N PRO A 69 -19.12 8.65 24.47
CA PRO A 69 -20.24 9.08 23.62
C PRO A 69 -19.88 10.25 22.67
N SER A 70 -18.62 10.67 22.59
CA SER A 70 -18.22 11.80 21.74
C SER A 70 -18.45 11.52 20.25
N PRO A 71 -18.72 12.55 19.42
CA PRO A 71 -18.85 12.37 17.97
C PRO A 71 -17.59 11.78 17.32
N LEU A 72 -16.40 12.14 17.84
CA LEU A 72 -15.12 11.62 17.34
C LEU A 72 -14.95 10.13 17.65
N ALA A 73 -15.37 9.69 18.85
CA ALA A 73 -15.42 8.28 19.20
C ALA A 73 -16.32 7.47 18.26
N ALA A 74 -17.50 7.99 17.93
CA ALA A 74 -18.42 7.35 16.99
C ALA A 74 -17.84 7.29 15.56
N GLU A 75 -17.09 8.30 15.14
CA GLU A 75 -16.39 8.29 13.84
C GLU A 75 -15.24 7.26 13.81
N LEU A 76 -14.43 7.20 14.87
CA LEU A 76 -13.39 6.18 15.03
C LEU A 76 -13.97 4.76 15.01
N ALA A 77 -15.07 4.53 15.74
CA ALA A 77 -15.74 3.23 15.80
C ALA A 77 -16.25 2.77 14.42
N ARG A 78 -16.77 3.68 13.59
CA ARG A 78 -17.21 3.35 12.22
C ARG A 78 -16.06 2.97 11.29
N ALA A 79 -14.88 3.55 11.51
CA ALA A 79 -13.67 3.31 10.72
C ALA A 79 -12.80 2.16 11.27
N TRP A 80 -13.19 1.56 12.40
CA TRP A 80 -12.36 0.61 13.13
C TRP A 80 -11.94 -0.59 12.26
N PRO A 81 -10.64 -0.95 12.22
CA PRO A 81 -10.18 -1.96 11.28
C PRO A 81 -10.49 -3.37 11.76
N MET A 82 -10.47 -4.29 10.81
CA MET A 82 -10.56 -5.71 11.08
C MET A 82 -9.38 -6.19 11.93
N ARG A 83 -9.64 -7.09 12.88
CA ARG A 83 -8.64 -7.70 13.76
C ARG A 83 -7.67 -8.62 13.02
N VAL A 84 -6.71 -8.04 12.32
CA VAL A 84 -5.60 -8.78 11.70
C VAL A 84 -4.27 -8.06 11.93
N PRO A 85 -3.14 -8.79 12.01
CA PRO A 85 -1.84 -8.20 12.29
C PRO A 85 -1.30 -7.36 11.13
N GLY A 86 -0.39 -6.44 11.44
CA GLY A 86 0.25 -5.53 10.50
C GLY A 86 -0.15 -4.07 10.72
N VAL A 87 0.05 -3.23 9.71
CA VAL A 87 -0.23 -1.79 9.78
C VAL A 87 -1.59 -1.47 9.15
N HIS A 88 -2.42 -0.70 9.87
CA HIS A 88 -3.70 -0.19 9.40
C HIS A 88 -3.71 1.34 9.43
N ARG A 89 -3.87 1.96 8.25
CA ARG A 89 -4.07 3.41 8.14
C ARG A 89 -5.54 3.77 8.05
N LEU A 90 -6.00 4.61 8.98
CA LEU A 90 -7.33 5.21 9.03
C LEU A 90 -7.18 6.73 8.84
N GLU A 91 -8.13 7.33 8.14
CA GLU A 91 -8.10 8.74 7.73
C GLU A 91 -9.43 9.39 8.13
N PHE A 92 -9.35 10.59 8.73
CA PHE A 92 -10.46 11.37 9.27
C PHE A 92 -10.27 12.85 8.89
N ASP A 93 -11.32 13.67 9.07
CA ASP A 93 -11.32 15.10 8.69
C ASP A 93 -10.70 15.33 7.30
N ASP A 94 -11.27 14.68 6.28
CA ASP A 94 -10.81 14.74 4.88
C ASP A 94 -9.34 14.34 4.70
N GLY A 95 -8.86 13.39 5.52
CA GLY A 95 -7.48 12.90 5.50
C GLY A 95 -6.47 13.83 6.18
N ARG A 96 -6.94 14.83 6.93
CA ARG A 96 -6.09 15.72 7.73
C ARG A 96 -5.74 15.14 9.10
N VAL A 97 -6.51 14.19 9.61
CA VAL A 97 -6.17 13.43 10.83
C VAL A 97 -6.00 11.96 10.44
N VAL A 98 -4.81 11.42 10.68
CA VAL A 98 -4.44 10.08 10.23
C VAL A 98 -4.01 9.24 11.42
N LEU A 99 -4.71 8.13 11.67
CA LEU A 99 -4.33 7.12 12.64
C LEU A 99 -3.66 5.95 11.92
N THR A 100 -2.38 5.70 12.22
CA THR A 100 -1.65 4.51 11.76
C THR A 100 -1.52 3.54 12.92
N LEU A 101 -2.31 2.47 12.90
CA LEU A 101 -2.30 1.40 13.91
C LEU A 101 -1.34 0.29 13.50
N ALA A 102 -0.27 0.12 14.26
CA ALA A 102 0.68 -0.96 14.08
C ALA A 102 0.39 -2.08 15.08
N ILE A 103 -0.06 -3.23 14.57
CA ILE A 103 -0.57 -4.33 15.39
C ILE A 103 0.38 -5.52 15.34
N GLY A 104 0.89 -5.91 16.51
CA GLY A 104 1.80 -7.06 16.67
C GLY A 104 1.84 -7.54 18.12
N ASP A 105 2.32 -8.77 18.34
CA ASP A 105 2.32 -9.40 19.66
C ASP A 105 3.23 -8.68 20.67
N ASP A 106 4.35 -8.14 20.20
CA ASP A 106 5.28 -7.30 20.96
C ASP A 106 5.32 -5.87 20.40
N VAL A 107 5.02 -4.89 21.26
CA VAL A 107 4.93 -3.47 20.91
C VAL A 107 6.29 -2.91 20.47
N HIS A 108 7.39 -3.32 21.09
CA HIS A 108 8.71 -2.79 20.77
C HIS A 108 9.29 -3.40 19.49
N GLU A 109 9.05 -4.69 19.25
CA GLU A 109 9.38 -5.33 17.98
C GLU A 109 8.56 -4.74 16.83
N MET A 110 7.27 -4.48 17.04
CA MET A 110 6.43 -3.84 16.03
C MET A 110 6.89 -2.41 15.75
N LEU A 111 7.21 -1.63 16.78
CA LEU A 111 7.78 -0.28 16.63
C LEU A 111 9.08 -0.29 15.80
N ALA A 112 9.95 -1.30 15.99
CA ALA A 112 11.18 -1.43 15.23
C ALA A 112 10.94 -1.66 13.72
N LYS A 113 9.79 -2.26 13.36
CA LYS A 113 9.38 -2.50 11.96
C LYS A 113 8.82 -1.28 11.26
N LEU A 114 8.54 -0.18 11.97
CA LEU A 114 8.01 1.05 11.36
C LEU A 114 9.11 1.91 10.73
N TRP A 115 8.68 2.85 9.87
CA TRP A 115 9.52 3.88 9.30
C TRP A 115 8.76 5.20 9.21
N LEU A 116 9.23 6.21 9.95
CA LEU A 116 8.55 7.49 10.14
C LEU A 116 9.52 8.54 10.69
N ARG A 117 9.13 9.81 10.59
CA ARG A 117 9.72 10.93 11.32
C ARG A 117 8.71 11.40 12.37
N ALA A 118 9.12 11.48 13.63
CA ALA A 118 8.25 11.82 14.75
C ALA A 118 8.64 13.14 15.41
N ASP A 119 7.64 13.91 15.82
CA ASP A 119 7.76 15.17 16.54
C ASP A 119 7.49 15.00 18.04
N ALA A 120 6.70 13.98 18.40
CA ALA A 120 6.40 13.64 19.78
C ALA A 120 6.26 12.13 19.98
N PHE A 121 6.67 11.65 21.16
CA PHE A 121 6.54 10.26 21.60
C PHE A 121 5.91 10.20 22.97
N HIS A 122 4.83 9.43 23.12
CA HIS A 122 4.22 9.07 24.39
C HIS A 122 4.28 7.56 24.56
N LEU A 123 4.90 7.07 25.64
CA LEU A 123 5.20 5.64 25.75
C LEU A 123 5.33 5.15 27.17
N ASP A 124 5.18 3.83 27.31
CA ASP A 124 5.58 3.08 28.50
C ASP A 124 6.96 2.46 28.25
N ALA A 125 7.90 2.70 29.17
CA ALA A 125 9.26 2.21 29.05
C ALA A 125 9.38 0.76 29.58
N PRO A 126 10.00 -0.15 28.82
CA PRO A 126 10.31 -1.49 29.30
C PRO A 126 11.47 -1.45 30.31
N ASP A 127 11.68 -2.56 31.02
CA ASP A 127 12.76 -2.71 31.99
C ASP A 127 14.15 -2.50 31.37
N ASP A 128 14.36 -2.95 30.13
CA ASP A 128 15.54 -2.62 29.33
C ASP A 128 15.19 -1.62 28.20
N PRO A 129 15.40 -0.31 28.41
CA PRO A 129 15.02 0.72 27.45
C PRO A 129 16.03 0.92 26.32
N ARG A 130 17.16 0.17 26.27
CA ARG A 130 18.25 0.46 25.32
C ARG A 130 17.81 0.34 23.86
N LYS A 131 17.09 -0.73 23.51
CA LYS A 131 16.60 -0.94 22.13
C LYS A 131 15.52 0.08 21.77
N LEU A 132 14.63 0.40 22.72
CA LEU A 132 13.61 1.43 22.57
C LEU A 132 14.26 2.79 22.26
N CYS A 133 15.17 3.27 23.10
CA CYS A 133 15.77 4.61 22.94
C CYS A 133 16.52 4.76 21.60
N LYS A 134 17.23 3.72 21.14
CA LYS A 134 17.84 3.69 19.80
C LYS A 134 16.79 3.79 18.69
N THR A 135 15.64 3.14 18.87
CA THR A 135 14.52 3.19 17.94
C THR A 135 13.87 4.58 17.92
N LEU A 136 13.68 5.21 19.09
CA LEU A 136 13.19 6.58 19.18
C LEU A 136 14.13 7.57 18.48
N ALA A 137 15.44 7.48 18.73
CA ALA A 137 16.44 8.33 18.08
C ALA A 137 16.49 8.16 16.55
N ARG A 138 16.21 6.95 16.05
CA ARG A 138 16.10 6.68 14.61
C ARG A 138 14.91 7.41 13.97
N PHE A 139 13.82 7.60 14.71
CA PHE A 139 12.60 8.25 14.24
C PHE A 139 12.54 9.75 14.54
N ALA A 140 13.30 10.21 15.54
CA ALA A 140 13.20 11.57 16.04
C ALA A 140 13.52 12.60 14.95
N GLY A 141 12.52 13.46 14.71
CA GLY A 141 12.73 14.76 14.10
C GLY A 141 13.53 15.68 15.03
N ASP A 142 13.99 16.80 14.49
CA ASP A 142 14.78 17.76 15.25
C ASP A 142 13.90 18.39 16.34
N GLY A 143 14.35 18.36 17.60
CA GLY A 143 13.54 18.84 18.73
C GLY A 143 12.37 17.93 19.10
N ALA A 144 12.34 16.67 18.63
CA ALA A 144 11.27 15.75 18.98
C ALA A 144 11.22 15.48 20.49
N THR A 145 10.03 15.54 21.08
CA THR A 145 9.84 15.38 22.53
C THR A 145 9.43 13.96 22.90
N VAL A 146 9.89 13.48 24.05
CA VAL A 146 9.52 12.19 24.63
C VAL A 146 8.86 12.43 25.99
N CYS A 147 7.73 11.78 26.22
CA CYS A 147 7.09 11.63 27.52
C CYS A 147 6.98 10.13 27.80
N ALA A 148 7.77 9.63 28.75
CA ALA A 148 7.86 8.21 29.04
C ALA A 148 7.42 7.90 30.47
N ASN A 149 6.46 6.99 30.62
CA ASN A 149 6.10 6.41 31.90
C ASN A 149 7.12 5.32 32.24
N ALA A 150 7.70 5.39 33.44
CA ALA A 150 8.65 4.40 33.93
C ALA A 150 8.55 4.26 35.45
N SER A 151 8.71 3.03 35.95
CA SER A 151 8.78 2.78 37.38
C SER A 151 9.97 3.54 38.00
N PRO A 152 9.87 4.00 39.27
CA PRO A 152 10.97 4.72 39.93
C PRO A 152 12.31 3.97 39.89
N ALA A 153 12.29 2.64 39.92
CA ALA A 153 13.48 1.79 39.85
C ALA A 153 14.18 1.83 38.48
N HIS A 154 13.42 1.96 37.38
CA HIS A 154 13.95 1.92 36.01
C HIS A 154 14.23 3.31 35.42
N ARG A 155 13.74 4.39 36.04
CA ARG A 155 13.96 5.79 35.59
C ARG A 155 15.44 6.15 35.37
N PRO A 156 16.39 5.83 36.27
CA PRO A 156 17.81 6.16 36.03
C PRO A 156 18.40 5.47 34.79
N THR A 157 17.98 4.22 34.54
CA THR A 157 18.41 3.45 33.36
C THR A 157 17.81 4.02 32.08
N LEU A 158 16.53 4.39 32.09
CA LEU A 158 15.86 5.07 30.98
C LEU A 158 16.53 6.41 30.66
N ARG A 159 16.75 7.26 31.67
CA ARG A 159 17.42 8.56 31.51
C ARG A 159 18.80 8.41 30.86
N ARG A 160 19.59 7.42 31.31
CA ARG A 160 20.90 7.13 30.73
C ARG A 160 20.81 6.64 29.27
N ALA A 161 19.82 5.80 28.96
CA ALA A 161 19.61 5.27 27.62
C ALA A 161 19.12 6.35 26.63
N LEU A 162 18.26 7.27 27.09
CA LEU A 162 17.83 8.43 26.32
C LEU A 162 18.99 9.38 26.06
N ALA A 163 19.76 9.73 27.10
CA ALA A 163 20.95 10.57 26.96
C ALA A 163 21.98 9.98 26.00
N SER A 164 22.25 8.67 26.08
CA SER A 164 23.18 8.00 25.16
C SER A 164 22.64 7.89 23.72
N SER A 165 21.33 8.06 23.53
CA SER A 165 20.68 8.08 22.22
C SER A 165 20.46 9.51 21.69
N GLY A 166 20.95 10.54 22.37
CA GLY A 166 20.90 11.93 21.90
C GLY A 166 19.73 12.77 22.41
N PHE A 167 19.02 12.30 23.44
CA PHE A 167 17.96 13.08 24.08
C PHE A 167 18.47 13.83 25.32
N ASP A 168 18.16 15.11 25.42
CA ASP A 168 18.37 15.90 26.62
C ASP A 168 17.17 15.72 27.57
N CYS A 169 17.42 15.24 28.78
CA CYS A 169 16.38 14.90 29.74
C CYS A 169 16.17 16.03 30.73
N SER A 170 14.92 16.45 30.90
CA SER A 170 14.50 17.46 31.88
C SER A 170 14.97 17.09 33.31
N PRO A 171 15.15 18.06 34.21
CA PRO A 171 15.43 17.78 35.62
C PRO A 171 14.35 16.89 36.25
N ASP A 172 14.75 16.00 37.15
CA ASP A 172 13.84 15.02 37.75
C ASP A 172 12.71 15.70 38.55
N ALA A 173 11.47 15.37 38.21
CA ALA A 173 10.32 15.57 39.09
C ALA A 173 9.88 14.20 39.61
N THR A 174 9.83 14.05 40.94
CA THR A 174 9.67 12.76 41.62
C THR A 174 8.37 12.04 41.23
N ASP A 175 7.29 12.79 40.97
CA ASP A 175 5.95 12.26 40.69
C ASP A 175 5.48 12.45 39.23
N ALA A 176 6.37 12.84 38.31
CA ALA A 176 6.02 13.09 36.90
C ALA A 176 6.60 12.03 35.94
N PRO A 177 6.01 11.84 34.74
CA PRO A 177 6.65 11.08 33.68
C PRO A 177 8.00 11.71 33.29
N LEU A 178 8.92 10.90 32.76
CA LEU A 178 10.21 11.40 32.31
C LEU A 178 10.02 12.12 30.98
N VAL A 179 10.46 13.38 30.92
CA VAL A 179 10.37 14.23 29.73
C VAL A 179 11.76 14.49 29.16
N ALA A 180 11.92 14.30 27.84
CA ALA A 180 13.17 14.56 27.15
C ALA A 180 12.94 15.17 25.76
N CYS A 181 13.97 15.82 25.21
CA CYS A 181 13.94 16.42 23.87
C CYS A 181 15.12 15.91 23.04
N PHE A 182 14.89 15.58 21.77
CA PHE A 182 15.94 15.13 20.87
C PHE A 182 16.82 16.31 20.46
N ALA A 183 18.01 16.38 21.05
CA ALA A 183 19.00 17.43 20.85
C ALA A 183 20.41 16.81 20.80
N PRO A 184 20.70 15.94 19.81
CA PRO A 184 21.96 15.22 19.76
C PRO A 184 23.11 16.19 19.55
N ARG A 185 24.15 16.12 20.40
CA ARG A 185 25.39 16.90 20.22
C ARG A 185 26.12 16.55 18.92
N TRP A 186 25.98 15.30 18.47
CA TRP A 186 26.53 14.79 17.23
C TRP A 186 25.47 13.93 16.54
N ARG A 187 25.16 14.21 15.27
CA ARG A 187 24.25 13.38 14.49
C ARG A 187 24.95 12.11 14.02
N VAL A 188 24.82 11.04 14.81
CA VAL A 188 25.34 9.71 14.47
C VAL A 188 24.17 8.79 14.14
N ARG A 189 23.51 9.03 12.99
CA ARG A 189 22.51 8.12 12.42
C ARG A 189 22.92 7.72 11.02
N ARG A 190 22.72 6.43 10.69
CA ARG A 190 23.02 5.91 9.34
C ARG A 190 22.08 6.48 8.29
N HIS A 191 20.81 6.63 8.64
CA HIS A 191 19.78 7.17 7.74
C HIS A 191 18.99 8.25 8.48
N GLU A 192 18.69 9.32 7.77
CA GLU A 192 17.68 10.27 8.19
C GLU A 192 16.30 9.59 8.19
N PRO A 193 15.41 9.90 9.17
CA PRO A 193 14.01 9.51 9.06
C PRO A 193 13.39 10.19 7.83
N PRO A 194 12.25 9.69 7.31
CA PRO A 194 11.58 10.24 6.14
C PRO A 194 11.55 11.76 6.13
N LEU A 195 12.06 12.32 5.04
CA LEU A 195 11.99 13.74 4.75
C LEU A 195 11.04 13.93 3.58
N ARG A 196 10.34 15.06 3.56
CA ARG A 196 9.57 15.48 2.39
C ARG A 196 10.50 15.62 1.18
N CYS A 197 9.98 15.35 0.00
CA CYS A 197 10.67 15.70 -1.23
C CYS A 197 10.93 17.21 -1.25
N ASP A 198 12.15 17.61 -1.61
CA ASP A 198 12.54 19.01 -1.77
C ASP A 198 12.00 19.57 -3.10
N ALA A 199 10.67 19.64 -3.19
CA ALA A 199 9.97 20.13 -4.37
C ALA A 199 9.71 21.63 -4.24
N SER A 200 10.04 22.39 -5.29
CA SER A 200 9.80 23.84 -5.36
C SER A 200 8.32 24.22 -5.38
N ALA A 201 7.46 23.31 -5.83
CA ALA A 201 6.01 23.44 -5.89
C ALA A 201 5.34 22.07 -5.67
N ARG A 202 4.07 22.05 -5.25
CA ARG A 202 3.26 20.82 -5.17
C ARG A 202 2.65 20.49 -6.53
N GLU A 203 3.51 20.20 -7.51
CA GLU A 203 3.14 19.81 -8.86
C GLU A 203 3.78 18.47 -9.20
N ALA A 204 3.03 17.58 -9.85
CA ALA A 204 3.52 16.28 -10.25
C ALA A 204 3.06 15.88 -11.66
N ILE A 205 3.91 15.16 -12.39
CA ILE A 205 3.53 14.43 -13.60
C ILE A 205 3.26 12.98 -13.22
N VAL A 206 2.17 12.40 -13.70
CA VAL A 206 1.90 10.96 -13.59
C VAL A 206 1.72 10.39 -14.99
N ILE A 207 2.55 9.42 -15.38
CA ILE A 207 2.51 8.81 -16.72
C ILE A 207 1.79 7.47 -16.63
N GLY A 208 0.62 7.37 -17.25
CA GLY A 208 -0.24 6.19 -17.32
C GLY A 208 -1.52 6.31 -16.49
N ALA A 209 -2.67 6.45 -17.14
CA ALA A 209 -4.01 6.52 -16.56
C ALA A 209 -4.65 5.13 -16.41
N GLY A 210 -3.87 4.12 -15.99
CA GLY A 210 -4.38 2.86 -15.46
C GLY A 210 -4.66 2.93 -13.96
N LEU A 211 -4.94 1.79 -13.33
CA LEU A 211 -5.21 1.70 -11.88
C LEU A 211 -4.13 2.42 -11.04
N ALA A 212 -2.86 2.20 -11.36
CA ALA A 212 -1.73 2.77 -10.64
C ALA A 212 -1.73 4.31 -10.68
N GLY A 213 -1.76 4.90 -11.88
CA GLY A 213 -1.64 6.35 -12.02
C GLY A 213 -2.90 7.10 -11.58
N CYS A 214 -4.10 6.53 -11.76
CA CYS A 214 -5.31 7.13 -11.21
C CYS A 214 -5.26 7.17 -9.67
N ALA A 215 -4.81 6.08 -9.04
CA ALA A 215 -4.73 6.00 -7.59
C ALA A 215 -3.67 6.98 -7.04
N VAL A 216 -2.48 7.00 -7.65
CA VAL A 216 -1.40 7.93 -7.28
C VAL A 216 -1.87 9.38 -7.43
N SER A 217 -2.54 9.71 -8.53
CA SER A 217 -3.04 11.05 -8.78
C SER A 217 -4.02 11.50 -7.71
N SER A 218 -4.99 10.64 -7.37
CA SER A 218 -5.95 10.87 -6.29
C SER A 218 -5.27 11.07 -4.93
N ARG A 219 -4.31 10.22 -4.56
CA ARG A 219 -3.64 10.32 -3.24
C ARG A 219 -2.69 11.50 -3.11
N LEU A 220 -2.07 11.95 -4.19
CA LEU A 220 -1.30 13.20 -4.23
C LEU A 220 -2.24 14.42 -4.19
N ALA A 221 -3.35 14.38 -4.92
CA ALA A 221 -4.35 15.45 -4.90
C ALA A 221 -4.95 15.66 -3.50
N ALA A 222 -5.21 14.58 -2.76
CA ALA A 222 -5.63 14.62 -1.35
C ALA A 222 -4.60 15.27 -0.41
N ARG A 223 -3.35 15.44 -0.87
CA ARG A 223 -2.25 16.17 -0.21
C ARG A 223 -2.01 17.55 -0.81
N GLY A 224 -2.95 18.06 -1.61
CA GLY A 224 -2.87 19.39 -2.19
C GLY A 224 -1.94 19.52 -3.40
N TRP A 225 -1.49 18.41 -3.99
CA TRP A 225 -0.71 18.46 -5.23
C TRP A 225 -1.60 18.72 -6.44
N HIS A 226 -1.06 19.40 -7.46
CA HIS A 226 -1.64 19.45 -8.79
C HIS A 226 -0.95 18.42 -9.68
N ILE A 227 -1.75 17.59 -10.35
CA ILE A 227 -1.25 16.47 -11.13
C ILE A 227 -1.54 16.71 -12.61
N THR A 228 -0.51 16.60 -13.45
CA THR A 228 -0.69 16.38 -14.88
C THR A 228 -0.66 14.88 -15.14
N LEU A 229 -1.84 14.27 -15.33
CA LEU A 229 -1.99 12.84 -15.63
C LEU A 229 -1.95 12.64 -17.14
N ILE A 230 -0.95 11.94 -17.65
CA ILE A 230 -0.69 11.78 -19.09
C ILE A 230 -0.93 10.33 -19.49
N ASP A 231 -1.71 10.08 -20.55
CA ASP A 231 -1.90 8.74 -21.12
C ASP A 231 -1.95 8.78 -22.65
N ARG A 232 -1.42 7.73 -23.27
CA ARG A 232 -1.38 7.57 -24.73
C ARG A 232 -2.77 7.30 -25.33
N HIS A 233 -3.71 6.82 -24.53
CA HIS A 233 -5.08 6.49 -24.95
C HIS A 233 -6.03 7.66 -24.72
N ALA A 234 -7.17 7.65 -25.42
CA ALA A 234 -8.18 8.71 -25.34
C ALA A 234 -8.93 8.78 -23.99
N VAL A 235 -8.98 7.68 -23.26
CA VAL A 235 -9.64 7.56 -21.95
C VAL A 235 -8.80 6.69 -21.02
N SER A 236 -9.02 6.82 -19.71
CA SER A 236 -8.35 5.99 -18.70
C SER A 236 -8.66 4.50 -18.85
N ALA A 237 -7.79 3.66 -18.28
CA ALA A 237 -7.98 2.23 -18.13
C ALA A 237 -8.19 1.45 -19.44
N ARG A 238 -7.46 1.76 -20.53
CA ARG A 238 -7.64 1.06 -21.82
C ARG A 238 -6.85 -0.22 -22.00
N ASP A 239 -5.67 -0.33 -21.41
CA ASP A 239 -4.83 -1.54 -21.48
C ASP A 239 -5.19 -2.55 -20.36
N ALA A 240 -4.25 -2.97 -19.51
CA ALA A 240 -4.48 -4.05 -18.53
C ALA A 240 -5.63 -3.78 -17.56
N SER A 241 -5.89 -2.51 -17.23
CA SER A 241 -6.97 -2.08 -16.35
C SER A 241 -8.35 -2.02 -17.03
N GLY A 242 -8.46 -2.33 -18.32
CA GLY A 242 -9.72 -2.24 -19.07
C GLY A 242 -10.58 -3.50 -19.08
N ASN A 243 -10.35 -4.43 -18.15
CA ASN A 243 -11.18 -5.64 -18.05
C ASN A 243 -12.60 -5.29 -17.58
N PRO A 244 -13.64 -6.01 -18.04
CA PRO A 244 -15.03 -5.75 -17.60
C PRO A 244 -15.21 -5.87 -16.08
N ALA A 245 -14.49 -6.81 -15.47
CA ALA A 245 -14.40 -6.97 -14.02
C ALA A 245 -13.01 -7.54 -13.67
N GLY A 246 -12.50 -7.19 -12.50
CA GLY A 246 -11.32 -7.79 -11.91
C GLY A 246 -11.63 -8.32 -10.51
N VAL A 247 -11.07 -9.49 -10.18
CA VAL A 247 -11.20 -10.09 -8.85
C VAL A 247 -10.23 -9.43 -7.87
N PHE A 248 -10.65 -9.27 -6.61
CA PHE A 248 -9.82 -8.74 -5.53
C PHE A 248 -10.02 -9.56 -4.26
N HIS A 249 -8.91 -9.90 -3.61
CA HIS A 249 -8.86 -10.65 -2.36
C HIS A 249 -7.43 -10.56 -1.78
N PRO A 250 -7.25 -10.76 -0.47
CA PRO A 250 -5.92 -10.91 0.09
C PRO A 250 -5.35 -12.29 -0.24
N ILE A 251 -4.03 -12.43 -0.13
CA ILE A 251 -3.38 -13.74 -0.16
C ILE A 251 -3.31 -14.27 1.27
N VAL A 252 -3.62 -15.55 1.44
CA VAL A 252 -3.36 -16.29 2.67
C VAL A 252 -2.40 -17.41 2.33
N TRP A 253 -1.32 -17.49 3.09
CA TRP A 253 -0.33 -18.56 2.98
C TRP A 253 -0.10 -19.21 4.34
N ARG A 254 0.42 -20.44 4.32
CA ARG A 254 0.72 -21.23 5.51
C ARG A 254 1.76 -20.59 6.42
N ASP A 255 2.58 -19.68 5.92
CA ASP A 255 3.74 -19.10 6.62
C ASP A 255 3.61 -17.59 6.91
N ASP A 256 2.49 -16.96 6.55
CA ASP A 256 2.31 -15.50 6.55
C ASP A 256 3.48 -14.74 5.90
N SER A 257 3.93 -15.22 4.73
CA SER A 257 5.02 -14.62 3.97
C SER A 257 4.84 -13.13 3.67
N VAL A 258 5.93 -12.47 3.26
CA VAL A 258 5.97 -11.06 2.82
C VAL A 258 4.83 -10.74 1.84
N ALA A 259 4.56 -11.62 0.87
CA ALA A 259 3.48 -11.42 -0.09
C ALA A 259 2.08 -11.47 0.56
N ALA A 260 1.85 -12.37 1.52
CA ALA A 260 0.59 -12.45 2.25
C ALA A 260 0.36 -11.19 3.10
N ARG A 261 1.38 -10.78 3.86
CA ARG A 261 1.35 -9.56 4.69
C ARG A 261 1.13 -8.30 3.88
N LEU A 262 1.86 -8.15 2.77
CA LEU A 262 1.70 -7.00 1.88
C LEU A 262 0.29 -6.98 1.26
N THR A 263 -0.21 -8.12 0.76
CA THR A 263 -1.55 -8.16 0.14
C THR A 263 -2.63 -7.90 1.16
N ARG A 264 -2.47 -8.36 2.41
CA ARG A 264 -3.38 -8.06 3.52
C ARG A 264 -3.49 -6.56 3.76
N ALA A 265 -2.35 -5.87 3.93
CA ALA A 265 -2.33 -4.41 4.12
C ALA A 265 -2.98 -3.67 2.95
N ALA A 266 -2.60 -4.04 1.73
CA ALA A 266 -3.12 -3.43 0.51
C ALA A 266 -4.63 -3.66 0.33
N PHE A 267 -5.12 -4.88 0.59
CA PHE A 267 -6.52 -5.25 0.44
C PHE A 267 -7.41 -4.45 1.40
N LEU A 268 -7.01 -4.38 2.68
CA LEU A 268 -7.77 -3.64 3.69
C LEU A 268 -7.78 -2.13 3.40
N TYR A 269 -6.66 -1.59 2.92
CA TYR A 269 -6.60 -0.18 2.50
C TYR A 269 -7.48 0.08 1.27
N ALA A 270 -7.45 -0.81 0.27
CA ALA A 270 -8.29 -0.72 -0.92
C ALA A 270 -9.78 -0.70 -0.56
N LEU A 271 -10.24 -1.59 0.33
CA LEU A 271 -11.63 -1.61 0.79
C LEU A 271 -12.06 -0.28 1.41
N ARG A 272 -11.22 0.32 2.26
CA ARG A 272 -11.52 1.63 2.86
C ARG A 272 -11.59 2.73 1.81
N ARG A 273 -10.66 2.75 0.85
CA ARG A 273 -10.66 3.76 -0.22
C ARG A 273 -11.85 3.63 -1.17
N TRP A 274 -12.21 2.41 -1.54
CA TRP A 274 -13.39 2.17 -2.37
C TRP A 274 -14.69 2.53 -1.66
N ARG A 275 -14.79 2.20 -0.37
CA ARG A 275 -15.94 2.64 0.45
C ARG A 275 -16.05 4.16 0.50
N ALA A 276 -14.93 4.88 0.67
CA ALA A 276 -14.95 6.35 0.65
C ALA A 276 -15.44 6.91 -0.70
N LEU A 277 -15.05 6.30 -1.83
CA LEU A 277 -15.56 6.69 -3.15
C LEU A 277 -17.06 6.35 -3.30
N GLU A 278 -17.51 5.19 -2.80
CA GLU A 278 -18.92 4.79 -2.80
C GLU A 278 -19.78 5.73 -1.92
N ASP A 279 -19.28 6.12 -0.75
CA ASP A 279 -19.92 7.08 0.16
C ASP A 279 -19.98 8.50 -0.48
N ALA A 280 -19.05 8.81 -1.39
CA ALA A 280 -19.06 10.00 -2.24
C ALA A 280 -19.95 9.84 -3.51
N ASN A 281 -20.73 8.77 -3.61
CA ASN A 281 -21.65 8.43 -4.70
C ASN A 281 -21.00 8.02 -6.02
N HIS A 282 -19.76 7.52 -6.01
CA HIS A 282 -19.17 6.90 -7.18
C HIS A 282 -19.61 5.44 -7.33
N GLU A 283 -20.10 5.06 -8.52
CA GLU A 283 -20.47 3.68 -8.83
C GLU A 283 -19.25 2.85 -9.26
N LEU A 284 -18.75 1.99 -8.37
CA LEU A 284 -17.59 1.14 -8.66
C LEU A 284 -17.95 -0.23 -9.26
N HIS A 285 -19.25 -0.56 -9.27
CA HIS A 285 -19.78 -1.90 -9.60
C HIS A 285 -19.08 -3.02 -8.81
N ARG A 286 -18.84 -2.77 -7.52
CA ARG A 286 -18.21 -3.73 -6.62
C ARG A 286 -19.23 -4.74 -6.13
N SER A 287 -18.92 -6.04 -6.24
CA SER A 287 -19.76 -7.10 -5.71
C SER A 287 -19.71 -7.15 -4.17
N GLY A 288 -20.86 -7.33 -3.53
CA GLY A 288 -20.96 -7.53 -2.07
C GLY A 288 -21.01 -9.00 -1.61
N ALA A 289 -20.98 -9.96 -2.54
CA ALA A 289 -21.21 -11.38 -2.26
C ALA A 289 -19.99 -12.16 -1.73
N GLY A 290 -18.84 -11.50 -1.58
CA GLY A 290 -17.57 -12.15 -1.24
C GLY A 290 -16.87 -12.76 -2.45
N LEU A 291 -15.81 -13.54 -2.19
CA LEU A 291 -15.07 -14.31 -3.20
C LEU A 291 -14.72 -15.69 -2.66
N LEU A 292 -14.91 -16.72 -3.48
CA LEU A 292 -14.55 -18.09 -3.15
C LEU A 292 -13.26 -18.49 -3.89
N GLN A 293 -12.30 -19.07 -3.17
CA GLN A 293 -11.13 -19.69 -3.76
C GLN A 293 -11.20 -21.20 -3.56
N ILE A 294 -11.19 -21.94 -4.67
CA ILE A 294 -11.14 -23.40 -4.69
C ILE A 294 -9.69 -23.83 -4.51
N ALA A 295 -9.47 -24.82 -3.65
CA ALA A 295 -8.13 -25.37 -3.42
C ALA A 295 -7.67 -26.20 -4.63
N ASP A 296 -6.36 -26.19 -4.87
CA ASP A 296 -5.74 -27.00 -5.93
C ASP A 296 -5.83 -28.50 -5.58
N THR A 297 -5.58 -28.84 -4.31
CA THR A 297 -5.67 -30.20 -3.75
C THR A 297 -6.47 -30.22 -2.44
N ALA A 298 -6.83 -31.42 -1.97
CA ALA A 298 -7.49 -31.58 -0.67
C ALA A 298 -6.51 -31.26 0.47
N GLU A 299 -5.26 -31.67 0.32
CA GLU A 299 -4.18 -31.39 1.26
C GLU A 299 -3.93 -29.87 1.42
N ASP A 300 -4.00 -29.11 0.32
CA ASP A 300 -3.91 -27.65 0.38
C ASP A 300 -5.08 -27.03 1.13
N ALA A 301 -6.31 -27.55 0.94
CA ALA A 301 -7.48 -27.07 1.67
C ALA A 301 -7.31 -27.27 3.18
N ASP A 302 -6.87 -28.46 3.60
CA ASP A 302 -6.65 -28.80 5.01
C ASP A 302 -5.52 -27.97 5.62
N ALA A 303 -4.41 -27.81 4.89
CA ALA A 303 -3.27 -27.04 5.37
C ALA A 303 -3.58 -25.54 5.50
N LEU A 304 -4.40 -24.99 4.60
CA LEU A 304 -4.87 -23.60 4.72
C LEU A 304 -5.90 -23.45 5.83
N ALA A 305 -6.81 -24.40 6.02
CA ALA A 305 -7.74 -24.38 7.15
C ALA A 305 -7.00 -24.36 8.50
N ALA A 306 -5.95 -25.19 8.64
CA ALA A 306 -5.08 -25.20 9.81
C ALA A 306 -4.35 -23.85 10.00
N ALA A 307 -3.86 -23.24 8.91
CA ALA A 307 -3.21 -21.93 8.96
C ALA A 307 -4.19 -20.82 9.40
N ILE A 308 -5.42 -20.80 8.86
CA ILE A 308 -6.47 -19.85 9.22
C ILE A 308 -6.77 -19.93 10.72
N ALA A 309 -6.93 -21.15 11.25
CA ALA A 309 -7.13 -21.38 12.67
C ALA A 309 -5.93 -20.94 13.51
N ARG A 310 -4.71 -21.29 13.10
CA ARG A 310 -3.47 -20.95 13.82
C ARG A 310 -3.24 -19.44 13.93
N PHE A 311 -3.49 -18.71 12.86
CA PHE A 311 -3.35 -17.24 12.85
C PHE A 311 -4.55 -16.52 13.48
N ALA A 312 -5.58 -17.26 13.89
CA ALA A 312 -6.81 -16.74 14.47
C ALA A 312 -7.43 -15.61 13.63
N TYR A 313 -7.42 -15.77 12.30
CA TYR A 313 -8.02 -14.77 11.41
C TYR A 313 -9.53 -14.68 11.66
N PRO A 314 -10.11 -13.47 11.70
CA PRO A 314 -11.54 -13.30 11.92
C PRO A 314 -12.32 -13.83 10.72
N SER A 315 -13.54 -14.32 10.96
CA SER A 315 -14.40 -14.86 9.90
C SER A 315 -14.69 -13.86 8.80
N ASP A 316 -14.68 -12.56 9.11
CA ASP A 316 -14.83 -11.47 8.11
C ASP A 316 -13.61 -11.32 7.19
N TYR A 317 -12.44 -11.85 7.57
CA TYR A 317 -11.24 -11.87 6.73
C TYR A 317 -11.26 -13.04 5.77
N VAL A 318 -11.34 -14.27 6.32
CA VAL A 318 -11.27 -15.53 5.58
C VAL A 318 -11.90 -16.65 6.39
N GLN A 319 -12.56 -17.59 5.70
CA GLN A 319 -13.19 -18.76 6.29
C GLN A 319 -12.81 -20.01 5.50
N ALA A 320 -12.41 -21.09 6.18
CA ALA A 320 -12.22 -22.38 5.53
C ALA A 320 -13.58 -22.96 5.12
N MET A 321 -13.69 -23.49 3.90
CA MET A 321 -14.95 -23.98 3.32
C MET A 321 -14.83 -25.46 2.95
N THR A 322 -15.78 -26.26 3.40
CA THR A 322 -15.99 -27.60 2.85
C THR A 322 -16.50 -27.50 1.41
N ARG A 323 -16.39 -28.58 0.63
CA ARG A 323 -16.99 -28.62 -0.73
C ARG A 323 -18.49 -28.34 -0.70
N ALA A 324 -19.21 -28.92 0.27
CA ALA A 324 -20.66 -28.74 0.38
C ALA A 324 -21.03 -27.28 0.69
N ASP A 325 -20.32 -26.63 1.60
CA ASP A 325 -20.53 -25.21 1.90
C ASP A 325 -20.15 -24.32 0.73
N ALA A 326 -19.03 -24.61 0.07
CA ALA A 326 -18.57 -23.90 -1.11
C ALA A 326 -19.59 -23.96 -2.25
N SER A 327 -20.12 -25.15 -2.60
CA SER A 327 -21.18 -25.29 -3.61
C SER A 327 -22.44 -24.50 -3.22
N ARG A 328 -22.86 -24.58 -1.94
CA ARG A 328 -24.06 -23.91 -1.43
C ARG A 328 -23.96 -22.39 -1.56
N ILE A 329 -22.82 -21.79 -1.21
CA ILE A 329 -22.64 -20.34 -1.32
C ILE A 329 -22.45 -19.91 -2.77
N ALA A 330 -21.67 -20.68 -3.57
CA ALA A 330 -21.44 -20.44 -4.99
C ALA A 330 -22.73 -20.44 -5.81
N GLY A 331 -23.70 -21.27 -5.43
CA GLY A 331 -24.93 -21.47 -6.18
C GLY A 331 -24.80 -22.49 -7.31
N VAL A 332 -23.61 -23.08 -7.49
CA VAL A 332 -23.27 -24.10 -8.48
C VAL A 332 -22.41 -25.17 -7.82
N ASP A 333 -22.27 -26.35 -8.44
CA ASP A 333 -21.37 -27.35 -7.89
C ASP A 333 -19.89 -26.93 -8.05
N VAL A 334 -19.08 -27.23 -7.05
CA VAL A 334 -17.63 -26.99 -7.08
C VAL A 334 -16.87 -28.30 -6.95
N ALA A 335 -15.69 -28.38 -7.58
CA ALA A 335 -14.89 -29.60 -7.57
C ALA A 335 -14.37 -29.96 -6.16
N ARG A 336 -14.01 -28.95 -5.35
CA ARG A 336 -13.36 -29.11 -4.04
C ARG A 336 -13.79 -28.01 -3.07
N GLY A 337 -13.46 -28.20 -1.79
CA GLY A 337 -13.49 -27.12 -0.80
C GLY A 337 -12.39 -26.08 -1.06
N GLY A 338 -12.21 -25.18 -0.11
CA GLY A 338 -11.22 -24.12 -0.20
C GLY A 338 -11.43 -23.07 0.88
N TRP A 339 -11.44 -21.80 0.51
CA TRP A 339 -11.69 -20.73 1.46
C TRP A 339 -12.47 -19.56 0.86
N PHE A 340 -13.30 -18.95 1.69
CA PHE A 340 -14.16 -17.84 1.35
C PHE A 340 -13.63 -16.55 1.98
N PHE A 341 -13.58 -15.48 1.18
CA PHE A 341 -13.24 -14.13 1.61
C PHE A 341 -14.52 -13.27 1.59
N PRO A 342 -15.18 -13.02 2.74
CA PRO A 342 -16.45 -12.29 2.77
C PRO A 342 -16.35 -10.86 2.25
N ARG A 343 -15.17 -10.24 2.43
CA ARG A 343 -14.87 -8.91 1.94
C ARG A 343 -14.15 -8.91 0.58
N GLY A 344 -13.88 -10.07 -0.01
CA GLY A 344 -13.38 -10.19 -1.38
C GLY A 344 -14.49 -9.97 -2.41
N GLY A 345 -14.14 -9.99 -3.69
CA GLY A 345 -15.15 -9.94 -4.75
C GLY A 345 -14.59 -9.60 -6.11
N ALA A 346 -15.45 -9.03 -6.95
CA ALA A 346 -15.11 -8.44 -8.23
C ALA A 346 -15.56 -6.98 -8.28
N ILE A 347 -14.83 -6.18 -9.05
CA ILE A 347 -15.05 -4.74 -9.21
C ILE A 347 -14.69 -4.32 -10.64
N SER A 348 -15.31 -3.26 -11.15
CA SER A 348 -14.92 -2.69 -12.44
C SER A 348 -13.64 -1.87 -12.28
N PRO A 349 -12.48 -2.29 -12.83
CA PRO A 349 -11.25 -1.53 -12.65
C PRO A 349 -11.29 -0.18 -13.40
N ALA A 350 -12.02 -0.11 -14.51
CA ALA A 350 -12.23 1.14 -15.23
C ALA A 350 -13.09 2.14 -14.42
N ALA A 351 -14.13 1.66 -13.73
CA ALA A 351 -14.95 2.50 -12.85
C ALA A 351 -14.13 3.02 -11.65
N VAL A 352 -13.26 2.19 -11.08
CA VAL A 352 -12.31 2.62 -10.03
C VAL A 352 -11.38 3.73 -10.54
N CYS A 353 -10.84 3.59 -11.75
CA CYS A 353 -9.96 4.61 -12.34
C CYS A 353 -10.71 5.94 -12.55
N ALA A 354 -11.91 5.88 -13.13
CA ALA A 354 -12.75 7.05 -13.35
C ALA A 354 -13.11 7.76 -12.04
N ALA A 355 -13.63 7.01 -11.06
CA ALA A 355 -13.99 7.54 -9.75
C ALA A 355 -12.82 8.26 -9.05
N GLN A 356 -11.61 7.70 -9.11
CA GLN A 356 -10.42 8.32 -8.52
C GLN A 356 -10.01 9.63 -9.20
N ILE A 357 -10.19 9.73 -10.52
CA ILE A 357 -9.93 10.98 -11.26
C ILE A 357 -11.01 12.01 -10.93
N ASP A 358 -12.28 11.60 -10.96
CA ASP A 358 -13.43 12.49 -10.79
C ASP A 358 -13.48 13.09 -9.38
N ASP A 359 -13.29 12.28 -8.33
CA ASP A 359 -13.22 12.69 -6.92
C ASP A 359 -12.12 13.75 -6.67
N ALA A 360 -11.03 13.69 -7.44
CA ALA A 360 -9.88 14.59 -7.33
C ALA A 360 -9.75 15.58 -8.51
N SER A 361 -10.81 15.75 -9.31
CA SER A 361 -10.77 16.48 -10.58
C SER A 361 -10.30 17.93 -10.47
N ALA A 362 -10.59 18.60 -9.35
CA ALA A 362 -10.14 19.98 -9.09
C ALA A 362 -8.61 20.16 -9.08
N ARG A 363 -7.86 19.06 -8.94
CA ARG A 363 -6.38 19.06 -8.90
C ARG A 363 -5.73 18.19 -9.96
N ILE A 364 -6.50 17.55 -10.84
CA ILE A 364 -5.99 16.67 -11.89
C ILE A 364 -6.26 17.29 -13.26
N THR A 365 -5.18 17.62 -13.97
CA THR A 365 -5.22 17.96 -15.39
C THR A 365 -4.91 16.72 -16.20
N ALA A 366 -5.92 16.14 -16.83
CA ALA A 366 -5.77 14.98 -17.71
C ALA A 366 -5.28 15.41 -19.11
N ARG A 367 -4.20 14.79 -19.59
CA ARG A 367 -3.69 14.89 -20.96
C ARG A 367 -3.74 13.52 -21.62
N MET A 368 -4.91 13.22 -22.21
CA MET A 368 -5.17 11.98 -22.94
C MET A 368 -4.65 12.06 -24.38
N ASN A 369 -4.62 10.94 -25.10
CA ASN A 369 -4.06 10.83 -26.46
C ASN A 369 -2.63 11.40 -26.59
N THR A 370 -1.84 11.30 -25.52
CA THR A 370 -0.53 11.93 -25.43
C THR A 370 0.50 10.88 -25.00
N GLU A 371 1.36 10.47 -25.93
CA GLU A 371 2.41 9.49 -25.65
C GLU A 371 3.70 10.20 -25.16
N VAL A 372 4.16 9.83 -23.97
CA VAL A 372 5.47 10.25 -23.46
C VAL A 372 6.54 9.29 -23.99
N THR A 373 7.48 9.81 -24.77
CA THR A 373 8.57 9.00 -25.33
C THR A 373 9.87 9.14 -24.53
N ARG A 374 10.07 10.29 -23.86
CA ARG A 374 11.28 10.60 -23.11
C ARG A 374 10.97 11.46 -21.88
N ILE A 375 11.76 11.26 -20.82
CA ILE A 375 11.77 12.13 -19.64
C ILE A 375 13.19 12.66 -19.43
N GLU A 376 13.32 13.88 -18.93
CA GLU A 376 14.60 14.49 -18.58
C GLU A 376 14.48 15.24 -17.25
N HIS A 377 15.60 15.35 -16.53
CA HIS A 377 15.70 16.11 -15.29
C HIS A 377 16.84 17.13 -15.41
N ASP A 378 16.54 18.41 -15.18
CA ASP A 378 17.53 19.51 -15.29
C ASP A 378 18.27 19.79 -13.96
N GLY A 379 18.08 18.93 -12.96
CA GLY A 379 18.61 19.10 -11.60
C GLY A 379 17.59 19.72 -10.63
N ARG A 380 16.46 20.25 -11.13
CA ARG A 380 15.40 20.82 -10.28
C ARG A 380 14.00 20.32 -10.67
N ILE A 381 13.72 20.22 -11.97
CA ILE A 381 12.41 19.82 -12.48
C ILE A 381 12.54 18.70 -13.51
N TRP A 382 11.53 17.85 -13.52
CA TRP A 382 11.29 16.84 -14.56
C TRP A 382 10.53 17.43 -15.72
N ARG A 383 10.85 16.98 -16.93
CA ARG A 383 10.13 17.29 -18.17
C ARG A 383 9.81 16.01 -18.92
N ALA A 384 8.59 15.91 -19.44
CA ALA A 384 8.13 14.81 -20.28
C ALA A 384 7.97 15.29 -21.72
N PHE A 385 8.46 14.51 -22.69
CA PHE A 385 8.49 14.88 -24.11
C PHE A 385 7.74 13.88 -24.98
N ASP A 386 7.14 14.40 -26.06
CA ASP A 386 6.56 13.60 -27.14
C ASP A 386 7.62 13.09 -28.13
N ALA A 387 7.18 12.36 -29.16
CA ALA A 387 8.08 11.79 -30.17
C ALA A 387 8.78 12.84 -31.05
N SER A 388 8.21 14.04 -31.17
CA SER A 388 8.78 15.16 -31.94
C SER A 388 9.81 15.97 -31.15
N GLY A 389 9.95 15.68 -29.85
CA GLY A 389 10.77 16.46 -28.92
C GLY A 389 10.03 17.66 -28.32
N GLY A 390 8.71 17.78 -28.55
CA GLY A 390 7.87 18.77 -27.92
C GLY A 390 7.70 18.47 -26.44
N GLU A 391 7.84 19.49 -25.59
CA GLU A 391 7.58 19.36 -24.16
C GLU A 391 6.08 19.22 -23.92
N ILE A 392 5.68 18.14 -23.24
CA ILE A 392 4.31 17.90 -22.83
C ILE A 392 4.06 18.63 -21.51
N ALA A 393 4.87 18.36 -20.48
CA ALA A 393 4.68 18.93 -19.15
C ALA A 393 5.99 18.95 -18.37
N SER A 394 6.04 19.81 -17.36
CA SER A 394 7.13 19.89 -16.38
C SER A 394 6.63 19.91 -14.94
N ALA A 395 7.33 19.26 -14.02
CA ALA A 395 7.01 19.27 -12.59
C ALA A 395 8.23 18.85 -11.74
N PRO A 396 8.33 19.23 -10.45
CA PRO A 396 9.39 18.76 -9.57
C PRO A 396 9.28 17.26 -9.23
N VAL A 397 8.08 16.66 -9.35
CA VAL A 397 7.84 15.24 -9.11
C VAL A 397 7.30 14.57 -10.37
N ILE A 398 7.77 13.35 -10.67
CA ILE A 398 7.24 12.50 -11.73
C ILE A 398 7.04 11.07 -11.23
N VAL A 399 5.91 10.46 -11.58
CA VAL A 399 5.59 9.08 -11.23
C VAL A 399 5.33 8.25 -12.49
N LEU A 400 6.10 7.18 -12.66
CA LEU A 400 5.96 6.22 -13.75
C LEU A 400 4.94 5.14 -13.36
N ALA A 401 3.77 5.18 -13.99
CA ALA A 401 2.65 4.25 -13.78
C ALA A 401 2.20 3.58 -15.11
N ASN A 402 3.06 3.60 -16.12
CA ASN A 402 2.83 3.14 -17.50
C ASN A 402 3.25 1.68 -17.73
N ALA A 403 3.06 0.82 -16.73
CA ALA A 403 3.29 -0.63 -16.81
C ALA A 403 4.72 -1.01 -17.27
N HIS A 404 4.87 -1.85 -18.30
CA HIS A 404 6.17 -2.35 -18.77
C HIS A 404 7.06 -1.23 -19.36
N ASP A 405 6.44 -0.16 -19.86
CA ASP A 405 7.14 0.97 -20.48
C ASP A 405 7.82 1.88 -19.43
N ALA A 406 7.50 1.71 -18.15
CA ALA A 406 8.16 2.43 -17.06
C ALA A 406 9.65 2.12 -16.99
N ALA A 407 10.05 0.86 -17.21
CA ALA A 407 11.45 0.45 -17.18
C ALA A 407 12.27 1.14 -18.28
N ARG A 408 11.69 1.32 -19.47
CA ARG A 408 12.30 2.04 -20.59
C ARG A 408 12.45 3.52 -20.28
N LEU A 409 11.38 4.19 -19.81
CA LEU A 409 11.44 5.61 -19.49
C LEU A 409 12.44 5.93 -18.37
N ALA A 410 12.55 5.05 -17.38
CA ALA A 410 13.50 5.20 -16.27
C ALA A 410 14.93 4.75 -16.60
N GLY A 411 15.16 4.03 -17.71
CA GLY A 411 16.46 3.47 -18.05
C GLY A 411 16.96 2.40 -17.06
N LEU A 412 16.06 1.57 -16.54
CA LEU A 412 16.39 0.56 -15.52
C LEU A 412 17.32 -0.54 -16.05
N TYR A 413 18.22 -1.03 -15.19
CA TYR A 413 19.14 -2.14 -15.49
C TYR A 413 18.41 -3.46 -15.66
N GLY A 414 18.86 -4.29 -16.60
CA GLY A 414 18.60 -5.73 -16.60
C GLY A 414 17.15 -6.13 -16.80
N GLU A 415 16.33 -5.26 -17.40
CA GLU A 415 14.92 -5.51 -17.73
C GLU A 415 14.15 -6.20 -16.58
N PRO A 416 13.91 -5.50 -15.45
CA PRO A 416 13.39 -6.13 -14.23
C PRO A 416 11.95 -6.63 -14.37
N THR A 417 11.31 -6.37 -15.52
CA THR A 417 9.91 -6.68 -15.80
C THR A 417 9.75 -7.44 -17.10
N ARG A 418 8.80 -8.37 -17.12
CA ARG A 418 8.36 -9.11 -18.31
C ARG A 418 6.91 -8.79 -18.63
N SER A 419 6.54 -9.00 -19.89
CA SER A 419 5.16 -8.88 -20.34
C SER A 419 4.48 -10.23 -20.26
N VAL A 420 3.25 -10.29 -19.74
CA VAL A 420 2.45 -11.52 -19.74
C VAL A 420 1.12 -11.23 -20.38
N ARG A 421 0.95 -11.78 -21.59
CA ARG A 421 -0.33 -11.75 -22.29
C ARG A 421 -1.34 -12.62 -21.56
N GLY A 422 -2.56 -12.11 -21.44
CA GLY A 422 -3.70 -12.83 -20.90
C GLY A 422 -4.94 -12.59 -21.73
N GLN A 423 -5.62 -13.67 -22.09
CA GLN A 423 -6.91 -13.62 -22.77
C GLN A 423 -8.04 -13.95 -21.80
N LEU A 424 -9.12 -13.18 -21.89
CA LEU A 424 -10.39 -13.41 -21.22
C LEU A 424 -11.44 -13.91 -22.20
N THR A 425 -12.42 -14.63 -21.68
CA THR A 425 -13.59 -15.12 -22.41
C THR A 425 -14.83 -14.64 -21.69
N VAL A 426 -15.78 -14.05 -22.39
CA VAL A 426 -17.13 -13.79 -21.88
C VAL A 426 -18.05 -14.82 -22.52
N LEU A 427 -18.72 -15.59 -21.69
CA LEU A 427 -19.73 -16.55 -22.09
C LEU A 427 -21.10 -15.90 -21.99
N ASP A 428 -21.97 -16.19 -22.94
CA ASP A 428 -23.42 -15.97 -22.79
C ASP A 428 -23.99 -16.93 -21.74
N SER A 429 -25.31 -17.14 -21.75
CA SER A 429 -25.98 -18.11 -20.86
C SER A 429 -25.29 -19.48 -20.92
N CYS A 430 -24.92 -19.99 -19.74
CA CYS A 430 -24.18 -21.24 -19.57
C CYS A 430 -24.57 -21.92 -18.25
N ALA A 431 -23.94 -23.05 -17.94
CA ALA A 431 -24.18 -23.75 -16.67
C ALA A 431 -23.88 -22.89 -15.42
N LEU A 432 -23.14 -21.79 -15.57
CA LEU A 432 -22.75 -20.89 -14.48
C LEU A 432 -23.71 -19.70 -14.29
N ASP A 433 -24.83 -19.64 -14.98
CA ASP A 433 -25.84 -18.58 -14.76
C ASP A 433 -26.31 -18.47 -13.29
N PRO A 434 -26.41 -19.57 -12.50
CA PRO A 434 -26.72 -19.49 -11.07
C PRO A 434 -25.58 -18.99 -10.17
N LEU A 435 -24.36 -18.76 -10.72
CA LEU A 435 -23.17 -18.38 -9.96
C LEU A 435 -23.38 -17.04 -9.26
N ARG A 436 -23.21 -17.02 -7.93
CA ARG A 436 -23.57 -15.87 -7.08
C ARG A 436 -22.40 -14.95 -6.75
N MET A 437 -21.17 -15.44 -6.87
CA MET A 437 -19.96 -14.67 -6.59
C MET A 437 -18.80 -15.09 -7.49
N PRO A 438 -17.73 -14.28 -7.54
CA PRO A 438 -16.49 -14.69 -8.18
C PRO A 438 -15.92 -15.93 -7.51
N VAL A 439 -15.50 -16.88 -8.35
CA VAL A 439 -14.78 -18.09 -7.93
C VAL A 439 -13.42 -18.11 -8.60
N ILE A 440 -12.36 -18.39 -7.85
CA ILE A 440 -10.97 -18.47 -8.34
C ILE A 440 -10.33 -19.81 -7.96
N GLY A 441 -9.26 -20.18 -8.66
CA GLY A 441 -8.45 -21.39 -8.47
C GLY A 441 -7.42 -21.46 -9.60
N GLU A 442 -7.36 -22.59 -10.32
CA GLU A 442 -6.56 -22.73 -11.54
C GLU A 442 -6.99 -21.76 -12.66
N GLY A 443 -8.27 -21.36 -12.65
CA GLY A 443 -8.83 -20.27 -13.44
C GLY A 443 -9.69 -19.37 -12.56
N TYR A 444 -10.53 -18.54 -13.16
CA TYR A 444 -11.55 -17.80 -12.44
C TYR A 444 -12.81 -17.60 -13.27
N ALA A 445 -13.94 -17.49 -12.58
CA ALA A 445 -15.25 -17.16 -13.13
C ALA A 445 -15.84 -15.99 -12.34
N VAL A 446 -16.38 -14.99 -13.05
CA VAL A 446 -17.04 -13.82 -12.46
C VAL A 446 -18.43 -13.65 -13.09
N PRO A 447 -19.52 -13.67 -12.30
CA PRO A 447 -20.84 -13.36 -12.81
C PRO A 447 -20.95 -11.86 -13.14
N LEU A 448 -21.38 -11.52 -14.35
CA LEU A 448 -21.60 -10.14 -14.81
C LEU A 448 -23.10 -9.77 -14.88
N GLY A 449 -23.96 -10.55 -14.25
CA GLY A 449 -25.42 -10.42 -14.36
C GLY A 449 -25.87 -10.63 -15.81
N ALA A 450 -26.64 -9.69 -16.36
CA ALA A 450 -27.08 -9.74 -17.77
C ALA A 450 -25.91 -9.72 -18.78
N GLY A 451 -24.69 -9.38 -18.36
CA GLY A 451 -23.49 -9.43 -19.19
C GLY A 451 -22.90 -10.83 -19.40
N GLY A 452 -23.50 -11.88 -18.82
CA GLY A 452 -23.02 -13.26 -18.89
C GLY A 452 -21.98 -13.60 -17.83
N THR A 453 -21.12 -14.59 -18.11
CA THR A 453 -20.06 -15.02 -17.19
C THR A 453 -18.68 -14.75 -17.80
N LEU A 454 -17.86 -13.98 -17.08
CA LEU A 454 -16.46 -13.77 -17.43
C LEU A 454 -15.62 -14.92 -16.92
N VAL A 455 -14.90 -15.61 -17.80
CA VAL A 455 -13.93 -16.66 -17.44
C VAL A 455 -12.53 -16.27 -17.90
N GLY A 456 -11.53 -16.61 -17.09
CA GLY A 456 -10.15 -16.29 -17.42
C GLY A 456 -9.11 -16.96 -16.51
N ALA A 457 -7.83 -16.72 -16.74
CA ALA A 457 -7.27 -16.12 -17.94
C ALA A 457 -6.06 -16.95 -18.40
N THR A 458 -5.75 -16.90 -19.70
CA THR A 458 -4.49 -17.44 -20.20
C THR A 458 -3.30 -16.69 -19.59
N TYR A 459 -2.12 -17.30 -19.68
CA TYR A 459 -0.88 -16.76 -19.10
C TYR A 459 0.29 -17.06 -20.04
N ASP A 460 0.45 -16.22 -21.07
CA ASP A 460 1.46 -16.40 -22.11
C ASP A 460 2.60 -15.40 -21.85
N ILE A 461 3.77 -15.89 -21.46
CA ILE A 461 4.92 -15.06 -21.09
C ILE A 461 5.65 -14.57 -22.35
N ASP A 462 5.91 -13.27 -22.42
CA ASP A 462 6.58 -12.55 -23.51
C ASP A 462 6.00 -12.78 -24.91
N ASP A 463 4.74 -13.21 -24.98
CA ASP A 463 3.99 -13.25 -26.22
C ASP A 463 3.46 -11.83 -26.52
N PRO A 464 3.90 -11.17 -27.62
CA PRO A 464 3.48 -9.81 -27.93
C PRO A 464 2.16 -9.75 -28.73
N ASP A 465 1.60 -10.89 -29.13
CA ASP A 465 0.46 -10.96 -30.02
C ASP A 465 -0.82 -10.43 -29.36
N ARG A 466 -1.45 -9.46 -30.01
CA ARG A 466 -2.67 -8.80 -29.54
C ARG A 466 -3.95 -9.50 -30.00
N ALA A 467 -3.84 -10.47 -30.93
CA ALA A 467 -4.98 -11.16 -31.50
C ALA A 467 -5.67 -12.07 -30.46
N ILE A 468 -7.00 -12.13 -30.53
CA ILE A 468 -7.79 -13.13 -29.81
C ILE A 468 -7.58 -14.49 -30.48
N ARG A 469 -7.42 -15.55 -29.68
CA ARG A 469 -7.17 -16.92 -30.16
C ARG A 469 -8.26 -17.86 -29.67
N GLU A 470 -8.80 -18.68 -30.57
CA GLU A 470 -9.75 -19.76 -30.22
C GLU A 470 -9.17 -20.75 -29.20
N ALA A 471 -7.87 -21.05 -29.29
CA ALA A 471 -7.19 -21.87 -28.30
C ALA A 471 -7.27 -21.28 -26.88
N GLY A 472 -7.16 -19.95 -26.75
CA GLY A 472 -7.26 -19.27 -25.45
C GLY A 472 -8.67 -19.33 -24.86
N HIS A 473 -9.72 -19.32 -25.71
CA HIS A 473 -11.09 -19.52 -25.24
C HIS A 473 -11.29 -20.92 -24.66
N ARG A 474 -10.84 -21.95 -25.39
CA ARG A 474 -10.89 -23.35 -24.94
C ARG A 474 -10.09 -23.58 -23.66
N GLU A 475 -8.91 -22.98 -23.54
CA GLU A 475 -8.07 -23.06 -22.34
C GLU A 475 -8.79 -22.47 -21.11
N ASN A 476 -9.34 -21.25 -21.24
CA ASN A 476 -10.07 -20.61 -20.14
C ASN A 476 -11.28 -21.45 -19.70
N ILE A 477 -12.10 -21.91 -20.64
CA ILE A 477 -13.27 -22.74 -20.34
C ILE A 477 -12.84 -24.05 -19.67
N GLY A 478 -11.79 -24.70 -20.19
CA GLY A 478 -11.27 -25.95 -19.62
C GLY A 478 -10.75 -25.80 -18.19
N ARG A 479 -9.99 -24.74 -17.89
CA ARG A 479 -9.53 -24.45 -16.52
C ARG A 479 -10.69 -24.21 -15.56
N VAL A 480 -11.68 -23.42 -15.98
CA VAL A 480 -12.87 -23.16 -15.15
C VAL A 480 -13.68 -24.43 -14.96
N ALA A 481 -13.84 -25.27 -16.00
CA ALA A 481 -14.53 -26.54 -15.90
C ALA A 481 -13.87 -27.53 -14.91
N GLY A 482 -12.55 -27.42 -14.72
CA GLY A 482 -11.83 -28.20 -13.69
C GLY A 482 -12.22 -27.84 -12.25
N MET A 483 -12.63 -26.59 -12.00
CA MET A 483 -13.07 -26.12 -10.68
C MET A 483 -14.59 -26.05 -10.51
N LEU A 484 -15.33 -25.85 -11.61
CA LEU A 484 -16.79 -25.74 -11.70
C LEU A 484 -17.31 -26.76 -12.73
N PRO A 485 -17.52 -28.03 -12.34
CA PRO A 485 -17.72 -29.16 -13.26
C PRO A 485 -18.95 -29.01 -14.17
N ASP A 486 -19.98 -28.30 -13.72
CA ASP A 486 -21.19 -28.07 -14.52
C ASP A 486 -20.90 -27.34 -15.84
N LEU A 487 -19.83 -26.53 -15.90
CA LEU A 487 -19.42 -25.85 -17.13
C LEU A 487 -18.95 -26.84 -18.22
N ALA A 488 -18.42 -28.02 -17.85
CA ALA A 488 -18.07 -29.05 -18.83
C ALA A 488 -19.31 -29.63 -19.54
N LEU A 489 -20.45 -29.64 -18.85
CA LEU A 489 -21.71 -30.18 -19.36
C LEU A 489 -22.40 -29.19 -20.30
N MET A 490 -22.40 -27.90 -19.94
CA MET A 490 -22.94 -26.82 -20.77
C MET A 490 -22.01 -25.59 -20.76
N PRO A 491 -20.99 -25.55 -21.64
CA PRO A 491 -19.95 -24.50 -21.64
C PRO A 491 -20.47 -23.12 -22.08
N GLY A 492 -21.69 -23.03 -22.60
CA GLY A 492 -22.22 -21.81 -23.21
C GLY A 492 -21.56 -21.49 -24.55
N THR A 493 -21.92 -20.34 -25.12
CA THR A 493 -21.29 -19.81 -26.33
C THR A 493 -20.37 -18.64 -25.98
N VAL A 494 -19.24 -18.54 -26.68
CA VAL A 494 -18.32 -17.42 -26.51
C VAL A 494 -18.94 -16.18 -27.13
N ARG A 495 -19.30 -15.22 -26.28
CA ARG A 495 -19.83 -13.92 -26.69
C ARG A 495 -18.72 -12.97 -27.13
N ALA A 496 -17.63 -12.95 -26.36
CA ALA A 496 -16.53 -12.02 -26.59
C ALA A 496 -15.21 -12.51 -25.99
N GLY A 497 -14.11 -11.97 -26.51
CA GLY A 497 -12.77 -12.14 -25.96
C GLY A 497 -12.09 -10.80 -25.69
N ARG A 498 -11.11 -10.80 -24.78
CA ARG A 498 -10.26 -9.64 -24.53
C ARG A 498 -8.83 -10.07 -24.26
N VAL A 499 -7.86 -9.46 -24.94
CA VAL A 499 -6.44 -9.66 -24.68
C VAL A 499 -5.86 -8.42 -24.01
N ALA A 500 -5.05 -8.63 -22.97
CA ALA A 500 -4.28 -7.59 -22.32
C ALA A 500 -2.92 -8.12 -21.84
N PHE A 501 -2.03 -7.20 -21.52
CA PHE A 501 -0.65 -7.49 -21.14
C PHE A 501 -0.40 -7.02 -19.71
N ARG A 502 -0.07 -7.96 -18.84
CA ARG A 502 0.36 -7.70 -17.48
C ARG A 502 1.84 -7.37 -17.48
N CYS A 503 2.26 -6.46 -16.61
CA CYS A 503 3.67 -6.26 -16.28
C CYS A 503 3.97 -7.02 -15.00
N VAL A 504 4.97 -7.91 -15.02
CA VAL A 504 5.37 -8.74 -13.87
C VAL A 504 6.87 -8.68 -13.65
N THR A 505 7.31 -8.85 -12.42
CA THR A 505 8.70 -9.12 -12.08
C THR A 505 8.95 -10.63 -11.91
N SER A 506 10.22 -11.02 -11.86
CA SER A 506 10.63 -12.42 -11.61
C SER A 506 10.20 -12.93 -10.22
N ASP A 507 10.17 -12.05 -9.22
CA ASP A 507 9.72 -12.35 -7.85
C ASP A 507 8.21 -12.20 -7.63
N ARG A 508 7.47 -11.78 -8.67
CA ARG A 508 6.02 -11.50 -8.65
C ARG A 508 5.57 -10.42 -7.65
N MET A 509 6.51 -9.65 -7.08
CA MET A 509 6.23 -8.51 -6.21
C MET A 509 6.14 -7.22 -7.03
N PRO A 510 5.26 -6.27 -6.66
CA PRO A 510 5.16 -5.01 -7.40
C PRO A 510 6.45 -4.18 -7.26
N VAL A 511 6.61 -3.19 -8.15
CA VAL A 511 7.66 -2.17 -8.05
C VAL A 511 7.02 -0.86 -7.63
N ILE A 512 7.26 -0.45 -6.39
CA ILE A 512 6.63 0.71 -5.75
C ILE A 512 7.66 1.47 -4.93
N GLY A 513 7.87 2.75 -5.25
CA GLY A 513 8.70 3.64 -4.45
C GLY A 513 9.55 4.59 -5.29
N GLN A 514 10.55 5.21 -4.66
CA GLN A 514 11.50 6.09 -5.34
C GLN A 514 12.53 5.28 -6.12
N LEU A 515 12.84 5.69 -7.35
CA LEU A 515 13.82 4.99 -8.18
C LEU A 515 15.25 5.28 -7.72
N ALA A 516 16.11 4.28 -7.84
CA ALA A 516 17.54 4.44 -7.59
C ALA A 516 18.22 5.19 -8.75
N ASP A 517 19.23 5.99 -8.42
CA ASP A 517 20.18 6.48 -9.40
C ASP A 517 21.13 5.34 -9.73
N GLU A 518 20.73 4.52 -10.70
CA GLU A 518 21.53 3.36 -11.08
C GLU A 518 22.88 3.76 -11.66
N HIS A 519 22.99 4.93 -12.29
CA HIS A 519 24.27 5.38 -12.83
C HIS A 519 25.25 5.66 -11.68
N ALA A 520 24.80 6.37 -10.63
CA ALA A 520 25.58 6.55 -9.41
C ALA A 520 25.91 5.22 -8.72
N ALA A 521 24.91 4.35 -8.55
CA ALA A 521 25.11 3.07 -7.89
C ALA A 521 26.11 2.16 -8.62
N ARG A 522 26.15 2.19 -9.96
CA ARG A 522 27.12 1.43 -10.76
C ARG A 522 28.53 2.01 -10.68
N ARG A 523 28.69 3.34 -10.58
CA ARG A 523 30.02 3.95 -10.34
C ARG A 523 30.59 3.49 -9.00
N ASP A 524 29.74 3.42 -7.98
CA ASP A 524 30.14 3.08 -6.60
C ASP A 524 29.92 1.59 -6.25
N ALA A 525 29.81 0.72 -7.27
CA ALA A 525 29.33 -0.65 -7.12
C ALA A 525 30.12 -1.49 -6.10
N ARG A 526 31.44 -1.25 -5.98
CA ARG A 526 32.30 -1.94 -5.01
C ARG A 526 31.92 -1.62 -3.57
N GLU A 527 31.68 -0.36 -3.27
CA GLU A 527 31.29 0.13 -1.93
C GLU A 527 29.87 -0.31 -1.59
N LEU A 528 28.99 -0.39 -2.60
CA LEU A 528 27.59 -0.77 -2.45
C LEU A 528 27.35 -2.30 -2.46
N SER A 529 28.39 -3.13 -2.59
CA SER A 529 28.25 -4.59 -2.53
C SER A 529 27.66 -5.09 -1.19
N GLY A 530 27.90 -4.36 -0.09
CA GLY A 530 27.33 -4.61 1.24
C GLY A 530 26.17 -3.69 1.62
N ALA A 531 25.61 -2.95 0.65
CA ALA A 531 24.57 -1.96 0.89
C ALA A 531 23.26 -2.57 1.41
N TRP A 532 22.49 -1.74 2.10
CA TRP A 532 21.08 -1.91 2.43
C TRP A 532 20.23 -1.09 1.44
N PRO A 533 18.93 -1.36 1.30
CA PRO A 533 18.08 -0.63 0.34
C PRO A 533 18.14 0.90 0.48
N LEU A 534 18.22 1.41 1.71
CA LEU A 534 18.31 2.84 2.01
C LEU A 534 19.70 3.45 1.79
N ASP A 535 20.75 2.65 1.55
CA ASP A 535 22.08 3.17 1.20
C ASP A 535 22.18 3.50 -0.30
N LEU A 536 21.28 2.97 -1.14
CA LEU A 536 21.35 3.18 -2.57
C LEU A 536 21.01 4.63 -2.93
N PRO A 537 21.80 5.28 -3.80
CA PRO A 537 21.51 6.64 -4.25
C PRO A 537 20.15 6.66 -4.94
N ARG A 538 19.37 7.72 -4.70
CA ARG A 538 18.01 7.88 -5.23
C ARG A 538 17.96 9.05 -6.20
N ILE A 539 17.13 8.93 -7.23
CA ILE A 539 16.88 10.04 -8.15
C ILE A 539 15.82 10.96 -7.53
N PRO A 540 16.11 12.24 -7.27
CA PRO A 540 15.14 13.18 -6.68
C PRO A 540 13.87 13.30 -7.54
N GLY A 541 12.70 13.26 -6.90
CA GLY A 541 11.41 13.47 -7.57
C GLY A 541 10.93 12.34 -8.48
N LEU A 542 11.69 11.26 -8.72
CA LEU A 542 11.30 10.16 -9.61
C LEU A 542 10.81 8.92 -8.84
N TYR A 543 9.55 8.57 -9.04
CA TYR A 543 8.88 7.44 -8.40
C TYR A 543 8.28 6.48 -9.43
N GLY A 544 8.03 5.24 -9.00
CA GLY A 544 7.48 4.18 -9.85
C GLY A 544 6.37 3.41 -9.14
N ALA A 545 5.32 3.08 -9.89
CA ALA A 545 4.19 2.25 -9.47
C ALA A 545 3.80 1.31 -10.62
N PHE A 546 4.53 0.19 -10.76
CA PHE A 546 4.34 -0.73 -11.88
C PHE A 546 4.62 -2.19 -11.48
N ALA A 547 4.55 -3.10 -12.46
CA ALA A 547 4.72 -4.54 -12.29
C ALA A 547 3.71 -5.22 -11.33
N PHE A 548 2.45 -4.79 -11.36
CA PHE A 548 1.42 -5.29 -10.44
C PHE A 548 0.88 -6.70 -10.78
N GLY A 549 1.31 -7.29 -11.90
CA GLY A 549 0.83 -8.57 -12.38
C GLY A 549 -0.69 -8.66 -12.44
N SER A 550 -1.25 -9.72 -11.87
CA SER A 550 -2.69 -9.96 -11.83
C SER A 550 -3.39 -9.36 -10.59
N ARG A 551 -2.70 -8.54 -9.79
CA ARG A 551 -3.19 -8.04 -8.49
C ARG A 551 -3.27 -6.51 -8.42
N GLY A 552 -3.31 -5.84 -9.58
CA GLY A 552 -3.29 -4.37 -9.67
C GLY A 552 -4.39 -3.64 -8.91
N LEU A 553 -5.57 -4.25 -8.74
CA LEU A 553 -6.67 -3.66 -7.95
C LEU A 553 -6.26 -3.41 -6.50
N VAL A 554 -5.52 -4.35 -5.91
CA VAL A 554 -5.08 -4.28 -4.52
C VAL A 554 -3.78 -3.46 -4.43
N TRP A 555 -2.83 -3.68 -5.35
CA TRP A 555 -1.55 -2.98 -5.32
C TRP A 555 -1.63 -1.49 -5.61
N ALA A 556 -2.52 -1.04 -6.49
CA ALA A 556 -2.58 0.37 -6.89
C ALA A 556 -2.88 1.31 -5.72
N THR A 557 -3.80 0.95 -4.83
CA THR A 557 -4.18 1.79 -3.69
C THR A 557 -3.07 1.88 -2.65
N LEU A 558 -2.40 0.76 -2.34
CA LEU A 558 -1.23 0.77 -1.47
C LEU A 558 -0.07 1.54 -2.11
N ALA A 559 0.18 1.36 -3.41
CA ALA A 559 1.24 2.05 -4.11
C ALA A 559 1.07 3.56 -4.05
N ALA A 560 -0.16 4.01 -4.31
CA ALA A 560 -0.53 5.42 -4.25
C ALA A 560 -0.30 6.01 -2.86
N GLU A 561 -0.73 5.33 -1.80
CA GLU A 561 -0.56 5.83 -0.43
C GLU A 561 0.90 5.81 0.03
N LEU A 562 1.66 4.78 -0.34
CA LEU A 562 3.09 4.70 -0.02
C LEU A 562 3.87 5.80 -0.76
N ILE A 563 3.64 6.01 -2.06
CA ILE A 563 4.32 7.06 -2.84
C ILE A 563 3.96 8.44 -2.31
N ALA A 564 2.68 8.68 -2.03
CA ALA A 564 2.26 9.95 -1.44
C ALA A 564 2.90 10.19 -0.06
N SER A 565 3.04 9.14 0.76
CA SER A 565 3.76 9.21 2.03
C SER A 565 5.25 9.52 1.85
N LEU A 566 5.90 8.91 0.85
CA LEU A 566 7.30 9.18 0.51
C LEU A 566 7.53 10.61 0.03
N VAL A 567 6.63 11.14 -0.80
CA VAL A 567 6.69 12.51 -1.32
C VAL A 567 6.52 13.53 -0.18
N GLU A 568 5.62 13.27 0.77
CA GLU A 568 5.33 14.17 1.89
C GLU A 568 6.28 14.01 3.08
N GLY A 569 7.04 12.91 3.16
CA GLY A 569 7.81 12.56 4.36
C GLY A 569 6.94 12.06 5.52
N GLU A 570 5.76 11.51 5.22
CA GLU A 570 4.82 10.96 6.21
C GLU A 570 5.28 9.57 6.71
N PRO A 571 4.75 9.09 7.85
CA PRO A 571 4.90 7.70 8.25
C PRO A 571 4.54 6.74 7.11
N TRP A 572 5.25 5.63 6.96
CA TRP A 572 4.90 4.63 5.95
C TRP A 572 3.61 3.88 6.34
N PRO A 573 2.71 3.56 5.39
CA PRO A 573 1.47 2.84 5.65
C PRO A 573 1.64 1.33 5.85
N ILE A 574 2.88 0.83 5.78
CA ILE A 574 3.28 -0.58 5.91
C ILE A 574 4.61 -0.69 6.66
N GLU A 575 4.92 -1.89 7.13
CA GLU A 575 6.20 -2.19 7.74
C GLU A 575 7.36 -1.96 6.76
N ARG A 576 8.49 -1.48 7.29
CA ARG A 576 9.71 -1.17 6.54
C ARG A 576 10.18 -2.33 5.67
N GLU A 577 10.19 -3.54 6.21
CA GLU A 577 10.64 -4.74 5.46
C GLU A 577 9.74 -5.05 4.26
N LEU A 578 8.44 -4.73 4.34
CA LEU A 578 7.50 -4.91 3.23
C LEU A 578 7.72 -3.86 2.15
N ALA A 579 8.01 -2.61 2.54
CA ALA A 579 8.39 -1.55 1.62
C ALA A 579 9.74 -1.86 0.93
N GLU A 580 10.72 -2.38 1.66
CA GLU A 580 12.01 -2.82 1.09
C GLU A 580 11.83 -3.98 0.08
N ALA A 581 10.86 -4.88 0.30
CA ALA A 581 10.57 -5.99 -0.60
C ALA A 581 9.93 -5.57 -1.94
N ILE A 582 9.34 -4.37 -2.01
CA ILE A 582 8.72 -3.81 -3.24
C ILE A 582 9.51 -2.63 -3.81
N ASP A 583 10.61 -2.27 -3.17
CA ASP A 583 11.47 -1.15 -3.57
C ASP A 583 11.95 -1.34 -5.03
N PRO A 584 11.90 -0.29 -5.88
CA PRO A 584 12.38 -0.38 -7.26
C PRO A 584 13.84 -0.80 -7.40
N ALA A 585 14.67 -0.49 -6.40
CA ALA A 585 16.09 -0.75 -6.42
C ALA A 585 16.47 -2.16 -5.96
N ARG A 586 15.51 -3.03 -5.59
CA ARG A 586 15.82 -4.36 -5.03
C ARG A 586 16.56 -5.28 -6.01
N PHE A 587 16.29 -5.17 -7.30
CA PHE A 587 16.99 -5.94 -8.33
C PHE A 587 18.42 -5.44 -8.54
N LEU A 588 18.59 -4.11 -8.56
CA LEU A 588 19.91 -3.48 -8.58
C LEU A 588 20.73 -3.89 -7.36
N LEU A 589 20.15 -3.84 -6.16
CA LEU A 589 20.80 -4.25 -4.92
C LEU A 589 21.26 -5.71 -4.96
N LYS A 590 20.41 -6.60 -5.51
CA LYS A 590 20.74 -8.00 -5.70
C LYS A 590 21.93 -8.16 -6.68
N ALA A 591 21.90 -7.47 -7.81
CA ALA A 591 22.98 -7.51 -8.80
C ALA A 591 24.32 -6.98 -8.23
N LEU A 592 24.29 -5.89 -7.45
CA LEU A 592 25.45 -5.35 -6.73
C LEU A 592 26.04 -6.37 -5.75
N ARG A 593 25.19 -7.03 -4.96
CA ARG A 593 25.61 -8.06 -3.98
C ARG A 593 26.21 -9.30 -4.64
N HIS A 594 25.77 -9.65 -5.84
CA HIS A 594 26.31 -10.78 -6.61
C HIS A 594 27.52 -10.40 -7.48
N GLY A 595 27.92 -9.12 -7.51
CA GLY A 595 29.02 -8.66 -8.35
C GLY A 595 28.71 -8.70 -9.85
N GLU A 596 27.42 -8.75 -10.23
CA GLU A 596 26.96 -8.76 -11.62
C GLU A 596 27.12 -7.39 -12.30
N ILE A 597 27.35 -6.34 -11.51
CA ILE A 597 27.58 -4.97 -11.96
C ILE A 597 29.06 -4.65 -11.79
N SER A 598 29.76 -4.51 -12.92
CA SER A 598 31.12 -3.97 -12.94
C SER A 598 31.11 -2.45 -12.90
N PRO A 599 32.12 -1.79 -12.30
CA PRO A 599 32.26 -0.33 -12.40
C PRO A 599 32.32 0.05 -13.88
N ALA A 600 31.54 1.05 -14.28
CA ALA A 600 31.65 1.59 -15.63
C ALA A 600 33.10 2.04 -15.85
N SER A 601 33.77 1.51 -16.88
CA SER A 601 35.05 2.03 -17.33
C SER A 601 34.88 3.51 -17.69
N CYS A 602 35.58 4.41 -17.00
CA CYS A 602 35.64 5.81 -17.37
C CYS A 602 36.15 5.92 -18.81
N GLY A 603 35.24 6.21 -19.74
CA GLY A 603 35.52 6.56 -21.13
C GLY A 603 35.50 8.07 -21.30
#